data_AF-A0A9Q9Z493-F1
#
_entry.id   AF-A0A9Q9Z493-F1
#
_cell.length_a   1.000
_cell.length_b   1.000
_cell.length_c   1.000
_cell.angle_alpha   90.00
_cell.angle_beta   90.00
_cell.angle_gamma   90.00
#
_symmetry.space_group_name_H-M   'P 1'
#
loop_
_entity.id
_entity.type
_entity.pdbx_description
1 polymer ?
#
loop_
_entity_poly.entity_id
_entity_poly.type
_entity_poly.pdbx_seq_one_letter_code
_entity_poly.pdbx_strand_id
1 'polypeptide(L)'
;FPINYTIQVYYEEVFRLRNISRLNMSNEEEPVLKRDLQELWLSVSQRGIKRVLRVLPERHPTRQKYLSNLENLFRDFEAVYFQQNPTDEEREPPERIRNISERLDDTTYEGWKSVTPKSLLDNCYRTMLCLFKECFSKKRTTVYDYCEVNWRKGNKLHSSRSK
;
A
#
# COMPACT_ATOMS: atom_id res chain seq x y z
N PHE A 1 -19.65 -6.23 8.42
CA PHE A 1 -20.09 -5.94 7.04
C PHE A 1 -20.99 -7.07 6.57
N PRO A 2 -22.05 -6.77 5.80
CA PRO A 2 -22.87 -7.80 5.14
C PRO A 2 -22.04 -8.73 4.26
N ILE A 3 -22.60 -9.91 3.96
CA ILE A 3 -22.02 -10.85 2.98
C ILE A 3 -21.92 -10.13 1.62
N ASN A 4 -20.78 -10.26 0.94
CA ASN A 4 -20.48 -9.62 -0.35
C ASN A 4 -20.53 -8.08 -0.36
N TYR A 5 -20.45 -7.45 0.81
CA TYR A 5 -20.38 -5.99 0.89
C TYR A 5 -19.10 -5.45 0.25
N THR A 6 -19.26 -4.49 -0.65
CA THR A 6 -18.18 -3.82 -1.37
C THR A 6 -18.32 -2.32 -1.31
N ILE A 7 -17.21 -1.62 -1.50
CA ILE A 7 -17.12 -0.16 -1.58
C ILE A 7 -16.39 0.24 -2.86
N GLN A 8 -16.71 1.42 -3.37
CA GLN A 8 -16.00 2.03 -4.49
C GLN A 8 -14.78 2.78 -3.98
N VAL A 9 -13.64 2.50 -4.59
CA VAL A 9 -12.34 3.14 -4.36
C VAL A 9 -11.68 3.44 -5.69
N TYR A 10 -10.72 4.35 -5.71
CA TYR A 10 -9.86 4.54 -6.87
C TYR A 10 -9.00 3.31 -7.11
N TYR A 11 -8.67 3.05 -8.38
CA TYR A 11 -7.83 1.92 -8.77
C TYR A 11 -6.49 1.94 -8.02
N GLU A 12 -5.91 3.13 -7.84
CA GLU A 12 -4.65 3.34 -7.14
C GLU A 12 -4.74 3.19 -5.62
N GLU A 13 -5.94 3.27 -5.03
CA GLU A 13 -6.16 2.96 -3.61
C GLU A 13 -6.03 1.43 -3.34
N VAL A 14 -5.90 0.60 -4.39
CA VAL A 14 -5.74 -0.86 -4.28
C VAL A 14 -4.29 -1.28 -4.47
N PHE A 15 -3.47 -1.05 -3.46
CA PHE A 15 -2.04 -1.38 -3.46
C PHE A 15 -1.74 -2.80 -2.98
N ARG A 16 -1.34 -3.68 -3.90
CA ARG A 16 -1.07 -5.11 -3.63
C ARG A 16 0.41 -5.46 -3.80
N LEU A 17 0.80 -6.65 -3.38
CA LEU A 17 2.17 -7.19 -3.57
C LEU A 17 2.60 -7.18 -5.06
N ARG A 18 1.67 -7.44 -5.98
CA ARG A 18 1.94 -7.33 -7.43
C ARG A 18 2.29 -5.89 -7.87
N ASN A 19 1.77 -4.86 -7.20
CA ASN A 19 2.09 -3.47 -7.50
C ASN A 19 3.53 -3.20 -7.09
N ILE A 20 3.93 -3.65 -5.88
CA ILE A 20 5.33 -3.60 -5.41
C ILE A 20 6.26 -4.29 -6.40
N SER A 21 5.99 -5.54 -6.77
CA SER A 21 6.85 -6.26 -7.71
C SER A 21 6.94 -5.56 -9.07
N ARG A 22 5.84 -5.00 -9.60
CA ARG A 22 5.84 -4.27 -10.88
C ARG A 22 6.62 -2.96 -10.82
N LEU A 23 6.55 -2.23 -9.71
CA LEU A 23 7.27 -0.98 -9.53
C LEU A 23 8.77 -1.24 -9.31
N ASN A 24 9.12 -2.32 -8.61
CA ASN A 24 10.50 -2.71 -8.33
C ASN A 24 11.24 -3.35 -9.52
N MET A 25 10.52 -3.71 -10.59
CA MET A 25 11.10 -4.16 -11.86
C MET A 25 11.30 -2.98 -12.84
N SER A 26 11.49 -1.76 -12.34
CA SER A 26 11.71 -0.58 -13.19
C SER A 26 13.07 -0.62 -13.88
N ASN A 27 13.18 0.12 -15.00
CA ASN A 27 14.44 0.29 -15.74
C ASN A 27 15.50 0.98 -14.87
N GLU A 28 16.77 0.69 -15.16
CA GLU A 28 17.94 1.25 -14.45
C GLU A 28 18.02 2.79 -14.52
N GLU A 29 17.37 3.40 -15.51
CA GLU A 29 17.33 4.86 -15.72
C GLU A 29 16.53 5.59 -14.63
N GLU A 30 15.54 4.94 -14.02
CA GLU A 30 14.71 5.53 -12.97
C GLU A 30 14.41 4.48 -11.87
N PRO A 31 15.38 4.20 -11.00
CA PRO A 31 15.26 3.15 -10.00
C PRO A 31 14.24 3.54 -8.93
N VAL A 32 13.26 2.68 -8.71
CA VAL A 32 12.34 2.81 -7.57
C VAL A 32 13.05 2.35 -6.31
N LEU A 33 13.26 3.25 -5.37
CA LEU A 33 13.85 2.94 -4.08
C LEU A 33 12.80 2.34 -3.14
N LYS A 34 13.28 1.58 -2.15
CA LYS A 34 12.44 1.01 -1.08
C LYS A 34 11.61 2.10 -0.37
N ARG A 35 12.21 3.27 -0.15
CA ARG A 35 11.58 4.45 0.45
C ARG A 35 10.35 4.91 -0.34
N ASP A 36 10.46 4.98 -1.67
CA ASP A 36 9.35 5.44 -2.54
C ASP A 36 8.13 4.51 -2.40
N LEU A 37 8.39 3.20 -2.30
CA LEU A 37 7.34 2.21 -2.08
C LEU A 37 6.74 2.28 -0.68
N GLN A 38 7.54 2.60 0.33
CA GLN A 38 7.10 2.77 1.72
C GLN A 38 6.22 4.01 1.89
N GLU A 39 6.60 5.14 1.29
CA GLU A 39 5.82 6.37 1.30
C GLU A 39 4.52 6.21 0.50
N LEU A 40 4.58 5.60 -0.68
CA LEU A 40 3.38 5.28 -1.46
C LEU A 40 2.44 4.34 -0.69
N TRP A 41 2.98 3.32 -0.03
CA TRP A 41 2.19 2.41 0.82
C TRP A 41 1.50 3.16 1.94
N LEU A 42 2.18 4.09 2.60
CA LEU A 42 1.63 4.86 3.70
C LEU A 42 0.43 5.70 3.23
N SER A 43 0.61 6.47 2.15
CA SER A 43 -0.43 7.30 1.53
C SER A 43 -1.65 6.46 1.12
N VAL A 44 -1.44 5.37 0.37
CA VAL A 44 -2.54 4.50 -0.08
C VAL A 44 -3.26 3.83 1.09
N SER A 45 -2.52 3.36 2.09
CA SER A 45 -3.11 2.67 3.25
C SER A 45 -3.98 3.59 4.09
N GLN A 46 -3.51 4.82 4.37
CA GLN A 46 -4.30 5.82 5.08
C GLN A 46 -5.58 6.20 4.31
N ARG A 47 -5.50 6.41 2.99
CA ARG A 47 -6.68 6.66 2.14
C ARG A 47 -7.67 5.50 2.19
N GLY A 48 -7.18 4.26 2.04
CA GLY A 48 -8.00 3.05 2.12
C GLY A 48 -8.72 2.90 3.46
N ILE A 49 -8.03 3.18 4.59
CA ILE A 49 -8.63 3.15 5.92
C ILE A 49 -9.70 4.24 6.05
N LYS A 50 -9.44 5.46 5.59
CA LYS A 50 -10.42 6.56 5.56
C LYS A 50 -11.66 6.20 4.73
N ARG A 51 -11.50 5.52 3.58
CA ARG A 51 -12.62 5.02 2.77
C ARG A 51 -13.47 4.01 3.56
N VAL A 52 -12.84 3.07 4.26
CA VAL A 52 -13.55 2.08 5.08
C VAL A 52 -14.27 2.74 6.27
N LEU A 53 -13.66 3.74 6.90
CA LEU A 53 -14.26 4.52 7.98
C LEU A 53 -15.53 5.25 7.53
N ARG A 54 -15.49 5.89 6.35
CA ARG A 54 -16.60 6.69 5.82
C ARG A 54 -17.87 5.87 5.54
N VAL A 55 -17.72 4.59 5.20
CA VAL A 55 -18.88 3.73 4.88
C VAL A 55 -19.50 3.06 6.10
N LEU A 56 -18.86 3.14 7.27
CA LEU A 56 -19.38 2.57 8.50
C LEU A 56 -20.22 3.62 9.25
N PRO A 57 -21.39 3.26 9.81
CA PRO A 57 -22.16 4.14 10.67
C PRO A 57 -21.32 4.64 11.86
N GLU A 58 -21.54 5.88 12.33
CA GLU A 58 -20.80 6.47 13.45
C GLU A 58 -20.86 5.64 14.73
N ARG A 59 -21.99 4.98 14.96
CA ARG A 59 -22.21 4.10 16.12
C ARG A 59 -21.73 2.66 15.92
N HIS A 60 -21.11 2.35 14.78
CA HIS A 60 -20.66 0.99 14.51
C HIS A 60 -19.45 0.65 15.39
N PRO A 61 -19.44 -0.49 16.12
CA PRO A 61 -18.39 -0.82 17.08
C PRO A 61 -17.00 -0.94 16.43
N THR A 62 -16.93 -1.45 15.19
CA THR A 62 -15.67 -1.49 14.41
C THR A 62 -15.14 -0.10 14.05
N ARG A 63 -16.02 0.90 13.87
CA ARG A 63 -15.61 2.28 13.56
C ARG A 63 -14.98 2.92 14.79
N GLN A 64 -15.71 2.96 15.90
CA GLN A 64 -15.32 3.68 17.11
C GLN A 64 -14.06 3.14 17.77
N LYS A 65 -13.82 1.82 17.69
CA LYS A 65 -12.70 1.19 18.38
C LYS A 65 -11.59 0.77 17.43
N TYR A 66 -11.88 -0.14 16.50
CA TYR A 66 -10.84 -0.77 15.69
C TYR A 66 -10.24 0.19 14.66
N LEU A 67 -11.06 0.81 13.82
CA LEU A 67 -10.55 1.65 12.74
C LEU A 67 -10.05 3.02 13.20
N SER A 68 -10.67 3.63 14.21
CA SER A 68 -10.13 4.85 14.83
C SER A 68 -8.77 4.63 15.48
N ASN A 69 -8.58 3.50 16.18
CA ASN A 69 -7.25 3.15 16.71
C ASN A 69 -6.25 2.90 15.58
N LEU A 70 -6.67 2.24 14.50
CA LEU A 70 -5.80 2.01 13.35
C LEU A 70 -5.40 3.33 12.68
N GLU A 71 -6.33 4.26 12.48
CA GLU A 71 -6.03 5.59 11.94
C GLU A 71 -5.03 6.37 12.82
N ASN A 72 -5.21 6.33 14.15
CA ASN A 72 -4.25 6.93 15.08
C ASN A 72 -2.87 6.29 14.97
N LEU A 73 -2.78 4.96 14.90
CA LEU A 73 -1.50 4.25 14.72
C LEU A 73 -0.81 4.65 13.41
N PHE A 74 -1.56 4.87 12.34
CA PHE A 74 -1.02 5.33 11.07
C PHE A 74 -0.48 6.76 11.15
N ARG A 75 -1.16 7.65 11.87
CA ARG A 75 -0.68 9.02 12.11
C ARG A 75 0.60 9.02 12.95
N ASP A 76 0.63 8.23 14.02
CA ASP A 76 1.79 8.12 14.89
C ASP A 76 2.98 7.49 14.14
N PHE A 77 2.72 6.46 13.32
CA PHE A 77 3.71 5.86 12.45
C PHE A 77 4.26 6.87 11.42
N GLU A 78 3.40 7.64 10.77
CA GLU A 78 3.78 8.67 9.79
C GLU A 78 4.75 9.69 10.39
N ALA A 79 4.43 10.20 11.59
CA ALA A 79 5.29 11.15 12.29
C ALA A 79 6.68 10.57 12.57
N VAL A 80 6.74 9.33 13.08
CA VAL A 80 8.01 8.65 13.38
C VAL A 80 8.77 8.32 12.10
N TYR A 81 8.07 7.90 11.04
CA TYR A 81 8.68 7.52 9.77
C TYR A 81 9.40 8.70 9.11
N PHE A 82 8.75 9.86 9.00
CA PHE A 82 9.35 11.06 8.42
C PHE A 82 10.42 11.69 9.32
N GLN A 83 10.31 11.54 10.63
CA GLN A 83 11.39 11.93 11.54
C GLN A 83 12.67 11.11 11.33
N GLN A 84 12.53 9.80 11.08
CA GLN A 84 13.68 8.89 10.87
C GLN A 84 14.18 8.90 9.42
N ASN A 85 13.32 9.27 8.47
CA ASN A 85 13.60 9.31 7.05
C ASN A 85 13.20 10.71 6.53
N PRO A 86 13.96 11.76 6.84
CA PRO A 86 13.63 13.12 6.39
C PRO A 86 13.59 13.17 4.86
N THR A 87 12.58 13.80 4.29
CA THR A 87 12.44 13.97 2.84
C THR A 87 13.61 14.78 2.31
N ASP A 88 14.24 14.24 1.27
CA ASP A 88 15.21 15.00 0.49
C ASP A 88 14.41 15.86 -0.49
N GLU A 89 14.31 17.16 -0.20
CA GLU A 89 13.49 18.09 -0.98
C GLU A 89 13.99 18.25 -2.43
N GLU A 90 15.26 17.93 -2.69
CA GLU A 90 15.85 17.97 -4.04
C GLU A 90 15.59 16.69 -4.82
N ARG A 91 15.20 15.59 -4.15
CA ARG A 91 14.96 14.31 -4.80
C ARG A 91 13.54 14.21 -5.32
N GLU A 92 13.40 14.21 -6.63
CA GLU A 92 12.13 13.86 -7.26
C GLU A 92 11.89 12.33 -7.21
N PRO A 93 10.70 11.88 -6.79
CA PRO A 93 10.34 10.47 -6.87
C PRO A 93 10.21 10.05 -8.34
N PRO A 94 10.46 8.76 -8.67
CA PRO A 94 10.27 8.25 -10.02
C PRO A 94 8.91 8.61 -10.62
N GLU A 95 8.85 8.94 -11.90
CA GLU A 95 7.68 9.39 -12.65
C GLU A 95 6.47 8.47 -12.39
N ARG A 96 6.71 7.17 -12.31
CA ARG A 96 5.66 6.17 -12.06
C ARG A 96 5.04 6.31 -10.67
N ILE A 97 5.85 6.63 -9.65
CA ILE A 97 5.39 6.88 -8.27
C ILE A 97 4.66 8.23 -8.21
N ARG A 98 5.22 9.27 -8.86
CA ARG A 98 4.59 10.58 -8.98
C ARG A 98 3.21 10.48 -9.64
N ASN A 99 3.12 9.83 -10.79
CA ASN A 99 1.88 9.62 -11.54
C ASN A 99 0.81 8.87 -10.72
N ILE A 100 1.20 7.91 -9.86
CA ILE A 100 0.25 7.24 -8.96
C ILE A 100 -0.24 8.21 -7.88
N SER A 101 0.66 9.00 -7.29
CA SER A 101 0.33 9.99 -6.27
C SER A 101 -0.60 11.06 -6.80
N GLU A 102 -0.34 11.59 -8.00
CA GLU A 102 -1.20 12.55 -8.68
C GLU A 102 -2.60 11.98 -8.93
N ARG A 103 -2.72 10.72 -9.40
CA ARG A 103 -4.03 10.07 -9.56
C ARG A 103 -4.77 9.82 -8.26
N LEU A 104 -4.06 9.68 -7.14
CA LEU A 104 -4.69 9.56 -5.84
C LEU A 104 -5.29 10.90 -5.38
N ASP A 105 -4.64 12.01 -5.72
CA ASP A 105 -5.05 13.39 -5.38
C ASP A 105 -6.01 14.03 -6.37
N ASP A 106 -6.06 13.52 -7.59
CA ASP A 106 -6.96 14.00 -8.63
C ASP A 106 -8.44 13.68 -8.29
N THR A 107 -9.18 14.72 -7.94
CA THR A 107 -10.62 14.64 -7.66
C THR A 107 -11.46 14.33 -8.90
N THR A 108 -10.90 14.52 -10.10
CA THR A 108 -11.53 14.22 -11.39
C THR A 108 -11.19 12.82 -11.91
N TYR A 109 -10.39 12.05 -11.18
CA TYR A 109 -10.00 10.70 -11.59
C TYR A 109 -11.20 9.75 -11.63
N GLU A 110 -11.45 9.16 -12.80
CA GLU A 110 -12.59 8.26 -13.06
C GLU A 110 -12.24 6.76 -12.92
N GLY A 111 -11.02 6.42 -12.52
CA GLY A 111 -10.61 5.03 -12.38
C GLY A 111 -11.14 4.38 -11.11
N TRP A 112 -12.39 3.89 -11.14
CA TRP A 112 -13.05 3.27 -10.00
C TRP A 112 -12.91 1.75 -9.96
N LYS A 113 -12.97 1.20 -8.74
CA LYS A 113 -12.95 -0.24 -8.49
C LYS A 113 -13.78 -0.61 -7.28
N SER A 114 -14.59 -1.65 -7.43
CA SER A 114 -15.32 -2.28 -6.32
C SER A 114 -14.43 -3.28 -5.57
N VAL A 115 -14.32 -3.09 -4.24
CA VAL A 115 -13.52 -3.95 -3.35
C VAL A 115 -14.22 -4.20 -2.02
N THR A 116 -13.91 -5.32 -1.37
CA THR A 116 -14.37 -5.53 0.01
C THR A 116 -13.50 -4.73 0.98
N PRO A 117 -14.06 -4.13 2.05
CA PRO A 117 -13.27 -3.45 3.09
C PRO A 117 -12.17 -4.32 3.67
N LYS A 118 -12.46 -5.60 3.85
CA LYS A 118 -11.47 -6.60 4.29
C LYS A 118 -10.28 -6.68 3.34
N SER A 119 -10.51 -6.68 2.03
CA SER A 119 -9.42 -6.78 1.07
C SER A 119 -8.47 -5.58 1.10
N LEU A 120 -8.95 -4.38 1.41
CA LEU A 120 -8.10 -3.20 1.58
C LEU A 120 -7.16 -3.35 2.79
N LEU A 121 -7.71 -3.79 3.93
CA LEU A 121 -6.94 -4.04 5.14
C LEU A 121 -5.96 -5.21 4.98
N ASP A 122 -6.38 -6.29 4.31
CA ASP A 122 -5.52 -7.43 4.00
C ASP A 122 -4.35 -7.02 3.08
N ASN A 123 -4.63 -6.18 2.08
CA ASN A 123 -3.61 -5.66 1.19
C ASN A 123 -2.61 -4.79 1.97
N CYS A 124 -3.12 -3.82 2.75
CA CYS A 124 -2.33 -2.97 3.64
C CYS A 124 -1.38 -3.77 4.53
N TYR A 125 -1.89 -4.82 5.21
CA TYR A 125 -1.10 -5.65 6.11
C TYR A 125 -0.02 -6.45 5.36
N ARG A 126 -0.36 -7.08 4.24
CA ARG A 126 0.58 -7.90 3.47
C ARG A 126 1.70 -7.07 2.84
N THR A 127 1.36 -5.90 2.31
CA THR A 127 2.37 -4.99 1.72
C THR A 127 3.25 -4.36 2.79
N MET A 128 2.72 -4.07 3.99
CA MET A 128 3.52 -3.63 5.15
C MET A 128 4.58 -4.68 5.52
N LEU A 129 4.18 -5.93 5.68
CA LEU A 129 5.13 -7.02 6.02
C LEU A 129 6.21 -7.20 4.96
N CYS A 130 5.89 -6.92 3.70
CA CYS A 130 6.83 -6.97 2.60
C CYS A 130 7.83 -5.79 2.65
N LEU A 131 7.32 -4.55 2.73
CA LEU A 131 8.15 -3.33 2.65
C LEU A 131 8.98 -3.09 3.92
N PHE A 132 8.49 -3.52 5.07
CA PHE A 132 9.15 -3.34 6.37
C PHE A 132 9.65 -4.67 6.95
N LYS A 133 10.00 -5.64 6.09
CA LYS A 133 10.42 -6.98 6.50
C LYS A 133 11.49 -6.97 7.59
N GLU A 134 12.48 -6.08 7.48
CA GLU A 134 13.59 -5.93 8.44
C GLU A 134 13.12 -5.57 9.86
N CYS A 135 12.01 -4.84 9.98
CA CYS A 135 11.39 -4.51 11.26
C CYS A 135 10.77 -5.73 11.95
N PHE A 136 10.44 -6.78 11.20
CA PHE A 136 9.72 -7.96 11.68
C PHE A 136 10.59 -9.23 11.76
N SER A 137 11.71 -9.30 11.01
CA SER A 137 12.58 -10.49 10.92
C SER A 137 13.23 -10.89 12.25
N LYS A 138 13.46 -9.96 13.19
CA LYS A 138 14.13 -10.26 14.47
C LYS A 138 13.23 -10.97 15.51
N LYS A 139 11.91 -11.02 15.32
CA LYS A 139 10.97 -11.46 16.37
C LYS A 139 10.17 -12.73 16.06
N ARG A 140 10.24 -13.29 14.85
CA ARG A 140 9.39 -14.45 14.46
C ARG A 140 10.05 -15.35 13.42
N THR A 141 10.32 -16.59 13.80
CA THR A 141 10.86 -17.68 12.96
C THR A 141 9.93 -18.14 11.83
N THR A 142 8.73 -17.55 11.68
CA THR A 142 7.66 -18.06 10.80
C THR A 142 6.92 -16.98 9.98
N VAL A 143 7.44 -15.75 9.87
CA VAL A 143 6.78 -14.73 9.03
C VAL A 143 6.91 -15.16 7.58
N TYR A 144 5.79 -15.58 6.98
CA TYR A 144 5.68 -15.86 5.55
C TYR A 144 6.31 -14.71 4.77
N ASP A 145 7.33 -15.00 3.95
CA ASP A 145 7.94 -13.98 3.11
C ASP A 145 7.03 -13.67 1.92
N TYR A 146 6.08 -12.76 2.17
CA TYR A 146 5.15 -12.24 1.18
C TYR A 146 5.85 -11.56 -0.01
N CYS A 147 7.11 -11.19 0.19
CA CYS A 147 7.92 -10.40 -0.71
C CYS A 147 8.64 -11.35 -1.69
N GLU A 148 9.38 -12.36 -1.20
CA GLU A 148 10.07 -13.36 -2.03
C GLU A 148 9.14 -14.19 -2.92
N VAL A 149 7.98 -14.60 -2.41
CA VAL A 149 7.03 -15.43 -3.17
C VAL A 149 6.47 -14.68 -4.40
N ASN A 150 6.39 -13.34 -4.34
CA ASN A 150 5.89 -12.52 -5.45
C ASN A 150 6.99 -12.02 -6.37
N TRP A 151 8.20 -11.74 -5.86
CA TRP A 151 9.36 -11.42 -6.72
C TRP A 151 9.70 -12.58 -7.67
N ARG A 152 9.70 -13.83 -7.18
CA ARG A 152 9.97 -15.01 -8.04
C ARG A 152 8.91 -15.23 -9.13
N LYS A 153 7.66 -14.81 -8.91
CA LYS A 153 6.57 -14.92 -9.91
C LYS A 153 6.68 -13.85 -11.00
N GLY A 154 7.15 -12.65 -10.68
CA GLY A 154 7.44 -11.61 -11.67
C GLY A 154 8.50 -12.05 -12.68
N ASN A 155 9.58 -12.67 -12.20
CA ASN A 155 10.69 -13.14 -13.05
C ASN A 155 10.28 -14.30 -13.98
N LYS A 156 9.37 -15.19 -13.56
CA LYS A 156 8.91 -16.31 -14.40
C LYS A 156 8.08 -15.87 -15.60
N LEU A 157 7.30 -14.79 -15.50
CA LEU A 157 6.49 -14.30 -16.62
C LEU A 157 7.33 -13.72 -17.77
N HIS A 158 8.53 -13.19 -17.47
CA HIS A 158 9.45 -12.67 -18.48
C HIS A 158 10.19 -13.78 -19.21
N SER A 159 10.60 -14.84 -18.50
CA SER A 159 11.26 -16.01 -19.11
C SER A 159 10.36 -16.75 -20.11
N SER A 160 9.03 -16.70 -19.94
CA SER A 160 8.07 -17.30 -20.86
C SER A 160 7.64 -16.39 -22.04
N ARG A 161 8.12 -15.15 -22.11
CA ARG A 161 7.84 -14.19 -23.20
C ARG A 161 9.04 -13.88 -24.10
N SER A 162 10.17 -14.56 -23.87
CA SER A 162 11.39 -14.47 -24.69
C SER A 162 11.71 -15.80 -25.39
N LYS A 163 10.69 -16.43 -25.98
CA LYS A 163 10.87 -17.52 -26.96
C LYS A 163 10.00 -17.25 -28.17
#